data_AF-A7WMT6-F1
#
_entry.id   AF-A7WMT6-F1
#
_cell.length_a   1.000
_cell.length_b   1.000
_cell.length_c   1.000
_cell.angle_alpha   90.00
_cell.angle_beta   90.00
_cell.angle_gamma   90.00
#
_symmetry.space_group_name_H-M   'P 1'
#
loop_
_entity.id
_entity.type
_entity.pdbx_description
1 polymer ?
#
loop_
_entity_poly.entity_id
_entity_poly.type
_entity_poly.pdbx_seq_one_letter_code
_entity_poly.pdbx_strand_id
1 'polypeptide(L)'
;FECGNYSGAADYLYQYRALCTNSDRSLSALWGKLAAEILMQNWDIALEELNRLKEIIDSKSFSSPMNQVQNRIWLMHWSLFIFFNHDNGRTQIIDLFNQDKYLNAIQTNAPHLVRYLATAFIVNKRRRPQFKDFIKVIQQEQNSYKDPITEFLTCVYVNYDFDGAQET
;
A
#
# COMPACT_ATOMS: atom_id res chain seq x y z
N PHE A 1 -4.56 16.04 18.34
CA PHE A 1 -4.01 14.77 17.83
C PHE A 1 -3.35 13.98 18.95
N GLU A 2 -2.36 14.54 19.67
CA GLU A 2 -1.67 13.83 20.77
C GLU A 2 -2.56 13.50 21.98
N CYS A 3 -3.64 14.27 22.22
CA CYS A 3 -4.58 14.01 23.32
C CYS A 3 -5.70 12.99 22.97
N GLY A 4 -5.63 12.29 21.83
CA GLY A 4 -6.59 11.24 21.47
C GLY A 4 -7.95 11.70 20.91
N ASN A 5 -8.23 13.01 20.84
CA ASN A 5 -9.41 13.50 20.13
C ASN A 5 -9.13 13.58 18.61
N TYR A 6 -9.35 12.46 17.93
CA TYR A 6 -9.12 12.34 16.48
C TYR A 6 -10.25 12.93 15.64
N SER A 7 -11.50 12.88 16.13
CA SER A 7 -12.66 13.49 15.46
C SER A 7 -12.49 15.01 15.25
N GLY A 8 -12.24 15.76 16.32
CA GLY A 8 -12.00 17.19 16.22
C GLY A 8 -10.73 17.52 15.44
N ALA A 9 -9.70 16.67 15.51
CA ALA A 9 -8.48 16.87 14.72
C ALA A 9 -8.75 16.74 13.21
N ALA A 10 -9.58 15.78 12.78
CA ALA A 10 -9.95 15.62 11.38
C ALA A 10 -10.70 16.85 10.84
N ASP A 11 -11.65 17.38 11.62
CA ASP A 11 -12.42 18.58 11.25
C ASP A 11 -11.54 19.84 11.17
N TYR A 12 -10.66 20.05 12.15
CA TYR A 12 -9.73 21.18 12.11
C TYR A 12 -8.74 21.07 10.95
N LEU A 13 -8.27 19.87 10.62
CA LEU A 13 -7.38 19.66 9.46
C LEU A 13 -8.10 19.88 8.13
N TYR A 14 -9.38 19.52 8.05
CA TYR A 14 -10.20 19.80 6.88
C TYR A 14 -10.36 21.31 6.65
N GLN A 15 -10.71 22.06 7.70
CA GLN A 15 -10.81 23.52 7.64
C GLN A 15 -9.47 24.19 7.35
N TYR A 16 -8.39 23.71 7.98
CA TYR A 16 -7.04 24.20 7.74
C TYR A 16 -6.64 24.05 6.27
N ARG A 17 -6.98 22.91 5.65
CA ARG A 17 -6.68 22.66 4.23
C ARG A 17 -7.40 23.64 3.31
N ALA A 18 -8.65 23.99 3.60
CA ALA A 18 -9.41 24.96 2.80
C ALA A 18 -8.80 26.37 2.83
N LEU A 19 -8.07 26.70 3.91
CA LEU A 19 -7.45 28.00 4.12
C LEU A 19 -5.95 28.04 3.78
N CYS A 20 -5.31 26.88 3.59
CA CYS A 20 -3.86 26.79 3.43
C CYS A 20 -3.44 27.05 1.98
N THR A 21 -2.50 27.99 1.78
CA THR A 21 -1.90 28.31 0.48
C THR A 21 -0.59 27.55 0.20
N ASN A 22 -0.04 26.86 1.21
CA ASN A 22 1.23 26.15 1.11
C ASN A 22 1.01 24.65 0.80
N SER A 23 1.58 24.17 -0.31
CA SER A 23 1.39 22.81 -0.80
C SER A 23 2.05 21.72 0.06
N ASP A 24 3.11 22.04 0.81
CA ASP A 24 3.77 21.08 1.70
C ASP A 24 2.99 20.91 3.01
N ARG A 25 2.50 22.01 3.58
CA ARG A 25 1.64 21.95 4.77
C ARG A 25 0.29 21.31 4.48
N SER A 26 -0.25 21.53 3.28
CA SER A 26 -1.46 20.88 2.80
C SER A 26 -1.29 19.35 2.71
N LEU A 27 -0.13 18.87 2.23
CA LEU A 27 0.19 17.45 2.20
C LEU A 27 0.30 16.85 3.62
N SER A 28 1.01 17.52 4.52
CA SER A 28 1.12 17.08 5.92
C SER A 28 -0.24 17.05 6.64
N ALA A 29 -1.11 18.02 6.37
CA ALA A 29 -2.46 18.05 6.91
C ALA A 29 -3.30 16.87 6.39
N LEU A 30 -3.12 16.49 5.11
CA LEU A 30 -3.80 15.34 4.52
C LEU A 30 -3.36 14.01 5.15
N TRP A 31 -2.07 13.84 5.38
CA TRP A 31 -1.54 12.69 6.12
C TRP A 31 -2.10 12.61 7.54
N GLY A 32 -2.17 13.76 8.23
CA GLY A 32 -2.76 13.84 9.57
C GLY A 32 -4.25 13.48 9.58
N LYS A 33 -5.01 13.92 8.57
CA LYS A 33 -6.42 13.58 8.42
C LYS A 33 -6.59 12.08 8.16
N LEU A 34 -5.82 11.50 7.23
CA LEU A 34 -5.83 10.06 6.97
C LEU A 34 -5.56 9.25 8.24
N ALA A 35 -4.54 9.63 9.00
CA ALA A 35 -4.21 8.96 10.26
C ALA A 35 -5.34 9.06 11.29
N ALA A 36 -5.99 10.22 11.40
CA ALA A 36 -7.14 10.41 12.29
C ALA A 36 -8.32 9.52 11.89
N GLU A 37 -8.66 9.41 10.60
CA GLU A 37 -9.76 8.57 10.12
C GLU A 37 -9.48 7.07 10.32
N ILE A 38 -8.24 6.62 10.12
CA ILE A 38 -7.83 5.24 10.39
C ILE A 38 -7.98 4.93 11.89
N LEU A 39 -7.58 5.85 12.77
CA LEU A 39 -7.71 5.67 14.22
C LEU A 39 -9.17 5.69 14.69
N MET A 40 -10.04 6.41 13.98
CA MET A 40 -11.49 6.41 14.21
C MET A 40 -12.21 5.20 13.56
N GLN A 41 -11.49 4.35 12.83
CA GLN A 41 -12.03 3.19 12.08
C GLN A 41 -13.07 3.57 11.00
N ASN A 42 -12.99 4.79 10.48
CA ASN A 42 -13.86 5.27 9.40
C ASN A 42 -13.27 4.88 8.03
N TRP A 43 -13.44 3.61 7.64
CA TRP A 43 -12.75 3.06 6.46
C TRP A 43 -13.16 3.70 5.12
N ASP A 44 -14.42 4.08 4.96
CA ASP A 44 -14.92 4.71 3.73
C ASP A 44 -14.28 6.09 3.50
N ILE A 45 -14.25 6.91 4.56
CA ILE A 45 -13.64 8.25 4.51
C ILE A 45 -12.12 8.13 4.38
N ALA A 46 -11.50 7.19 5.11
CA ALA A 46 -10.07 6.94 5.00
C ALA A 46 -9.69 6.52 3.57
N LEU A 47 -10.52 5.74 2.88
CA LEU A 47 -10.29 5.35 1.49
C LEU A 47 -10.38 6.56 0.54
N GLU A 48 -11.34 7.46 0.75
CA GLU A 48 -11.44 8.70 -0.04
C GLU A 48 -10.19 9.58 0.15
N GLU A 49 -9.76 9.78 1.39
CA GLU A 49 -8.56 10.57 1.69
C GLU A 49 -7.28 9.90 1.17
N LEU A 50 -7.21 8.57 1.19
CA LEU A 50 -6.11 7.80 0.59
C LEU A 50 -6.02 8.05 -0.93
N ASN A 51 -7.14 8.01 -1.65
CA ASN A 51 -7.18 8.25 -3.09
C ASN A 51 -6.74 9.69 -3.43
N ARG A 52 -7.20 10.68 -2.66
CA ARG A 52 -6.76 12.07 -2.80
C ARG A 52 -5.25 12.22 -2.56
N LEU A 53 -4.74 11.54 -1.54
CA LEU A 53 -3.32 11.56 -1.22
C LEU A 53 -2.48 10.92 -2.33
N LYS A 54 -2.96 9.80 -2.89
CA LYS A 54 -2.37 9.15 -4.06
C LYS A 54 -2.27 10.10 -5.25
N GLU A 55 -3.35 10.80 -5.59
CA GLU A 55 -3.36 11.78 -6.70
C GLU A 55 -2.34 12.90 -6.50
N ILE A 56 -2.21 13.43 -5.28
CA ILE A 56 -1.23 14.47 -4.97
C ILE A 56 0.20 13.94 -5.08
N ILE A 57 0.49 12.74 -4.56
CA ILE A 57 1.82 12.12 -4.63
C ILE A 57 2.20 11.77 -6.09
N ASP A 58 1.23 11.37 -6.90
CA ASP A 58 1.48 11.04 -8.30
C ASP A 58 1.57 12.28 -9.21
N SER A 59 0.89 13.38 -8.87
CA SER A 59 0.91 14.64 -9.65
C SER A 59 2.01 15.61 -9.25
N LYS A 60 2.42 15.63 -7.97
CA LYS A 60 3.43 16.56 -7.48
C LYS A 60 4.82 16.15 -7.98
N SER A 61 5.50 17.08 -8.66
CA SER A 61 6.93 16.97 -8.93
C SER A 61 7.68 17.30 -7.65
N PHE A 62 8.11 16.26 -6.93
CA PHE A 62 8.91 16.44 -5.72
C PHE A 62 10.31 16.94 -6.11
N SER A 63 10.89 17.79 -5.27
CA SER A 63 12.25 18.31 -5.45
C SER A 63 13.32 17.22 -5.49
N SER A 64 13.05 16.07 -4.85
CA SER A 64 13.92 14.89 -4.88
C SER A 64 13.12 13.63 -5.23
N PRO A 65 13.55 12.83 -6.22
CA PRO A 65 12.95 11.54 -6.55
C PRO A 65 12.89 10.58 -5.35
N MET A 66 13.88 10.66 -4.44
CA MET A 66 13.92 9.86 -3.21
C MET A 66 12.70 10.15 -2.32
N ASN A 67 12.34 11.42 -2.15
CA ASN A 67 11.19 11.81 -1.35
C ASN A 67 9.88 11.32 -1.97
N GLN A 68 9.79 11.26 -3.30
CA GLN A 68 8.62 10.72 -3.98
C GLN A 68 8.45 9.22 -3.72
N VAL A 69 9.55 8.45 -3.84
CA VAL A 69 9.54 7.01 -3.54
C VAL A 69 9.17 6.76 -2.08
N GLN A 70 9.73 7.53 -1.15
CA GLN A 70 9.40 7.43 0.27
C GLN A 70 7.90 7.65 0.54
N ASN A 71 7.30 8.70 -0.06
CA ASN A 71 5.87 8.99 0.10
C ASN A 71 4.99 7.87 -0.49
N ARG A 72 5.38 7.26 -1.62
CA ARG A 72 4.68 6.09 -2.17
C ARG A 72 4.74 4.89 -1.24
N ILE A 73 5.90 4.63 -0.63
CA ILE A 73 6.08 3.53 0.33
C ILE A 73 5.20 3.75 1.55
N TRP A 74 5.21 4.95 2.12
CA TRP A 74 4.31 5.29 3.22
C TRP A 74 2.85 5.08 2.82
N LEU A 75 2.45 5.53 1.63
CA LEU A 75 1.07 5.36 1.16
C LEU A 75 0.69 3.89 1.07
N MET A 76 1.59 3.05 0.55
CA MET A 76 1.38 1.60 0.53
C MET A 76 1.19 1.03 1.95
N HIS A 77 2.05 1.39 2.90
CA HIS A 77 1.92 0.91 4.28
C HIS A 77 0.61 1.35 4.95
N TRP A 78 0.25 2.64 4.84
CA TRP A 78 -1.00 3.15 5.41
C TRP A 78 -2.23 2.55 4.72
N SER A 79 -2.14 2.28 3.41
CA SER A 79 -3.23 1.66 2.66
C SER A 79 -3.53 0.22 3.10
N LEU A 80 -2.54 -0.52 3.63
CA LEU A 80 -2.78 -1.88 4.12
C LEU A 80 -3.84 -1.88 5.23
N PHE A 81 -3.79 -0.92 6.14
CA PHE A 81 -4.79 -0.80 7.22
C PHE A 81 -6.21 -0.61 6.68
N ILE A 82 -6.36 0.19 5.63
CA ILE A 82 -7.67 0.46 5.03
C ILE A 82 -8.15 -0.76 4.24
N PHE A 83 -7.29 -1.29 3.38
CA PHE A 83 -7.69 -2.34 2.46
C PHE A 83 -7.94 -3.71 3.11
N PHE A 84 -7.31 -4.02 4.25
CA PHE A 84 -7.63 -5.24 4.98
C PHE A 84 -8.97 -5.17 5.72
N ASN A 85 -9.45 -3.96 6.04
CA ASN A 85 -10.72 -3.74 6.76
C ASN A 85 -11.90 -3.40 5.84
N HIS A 86 -11.65 -3.05 4.57
CA HIS A 86 -12.69 -2.69 3.61
C HIS A 86 -13.07 -3.89 2.70
N ASP A 87 -14.37 -4.08 2.45
CA ASP A 87 -14.90 -5.24 1.69
C ASP A 87 -14.27 -5.42 0.31
N ASN A 88 -14.02 -4.30 -0.40
CA ASN A 88 -13.39 -4.28 -1.73
C ASN A 88 -11.86 -4.10 -1.70
N GLY A 89 -11.24 -3.97 -0.52
CA GLY A 89 -9.84 -3.59 -0.40
C GLY A 89 -8.86 -4.60 -1.00
N ARG A 90 -9.22 -5.90 -1.03
CA ARG A 90 -8.39 -6.96 -1.63
C ARG A 90 -8.10 -6.74 -3.11
N THR A 91 -9.09 -6.23 -3.85
CA THR A 91 -8.91 -5.92 -5.28
C THR A 91 -8.10 -4.63 -5.44
N GLN A 92 -8.34 -3.66 -4.55
CA GLN A 92 -7.65 -2.36 -4.59
C GLN A 92 -6.17 -2.47 -4.23
N ILE A 93 -5.77 -3.37 -3.31
CA ILE A 93 -4.35 -3.68 -3.03
C ILE A 93 -3.67 -4.12 -4.30
N ILE A 94 -4.25 -5.10 -5.00
CA ILE A 94 -3.69 -5.65 -6.23
C ILE A 94 -3.56 -4.55 -7.28
N ASP A 95 -4.63 -3.78 -7.50
CA ASP A 95 -4.64 -2.72 -8.53
C ASP A 95 -3.68 -1.56 -8.19
N LEU A 96 -3.39 -1.29 -6.91
CA LEU A 96 -2.45 -0.25 -6.48
C LEU A 96 -1.00 -0.73 -6.53
N PHE A 97 -0.70 -1.85 -5.86
CA PHE A 97 0.69 -2.32 -5.66
C PHE A 97 1.28 -2.89 -6.96
N ASN A 98 0.43 -3.40 -7.86
CA ASN A 98 0.87 -3.94 -9.16
C ASN A 98 1.10 -2.85 -10.23
N GLN A 99 0.93 -1.56 -9.90
CA GLN A 99 1.35 -0.47 -10.80
C GLN A 99 2.86 -0.35 -10.79
N ASP A 100 3.49 -0.21 -11.97
CA ASP A 100 4.96 -0.18 -12.14
C ASP A 100 5.66 0.78 -11.16
N LYS A 101 5.07 1.96 -10.94
CA LYS A 101 5.60 2.99 -10.03
C LYS A 101 5.69 2.54 -8.58
N TYR A 102 4.74 1.73 -8.14
CA TYR A 102 4.64 1.22 -6.77
C TYR A 102 5.41 -0.08 -6.63
N LEU A 103 5.34 -0.95 -7.64
CA LEU A 103 6.13 -2.18 -7.68
C LEU A 103 7.63 -1.90 -7.63
N ASN A 104 8.12 -0.93 -8.41
CA ASN A 104 9.53 -0.50 -8.35
C ASN A 104 9.92 0.02 -6.96
N ALA A 105 9.00 0.71 -6.26
CA ALA A 105 9.25 1.20 -4.91
C ALA A 105 9.31 0.05 -3.88
N ILE A 106 8.48 -1.00 -4.07
CA ILE A 106 8.52 -2.24 -3.27
C ILE A 106 9.88 -2.94 -3.47
N GLN A 107 10.28 -3.17 -4.72
CA GLN A 107 11.52 -3.90 -5.05
C GLN A 107 12.79 -3.20 -4.53
N THR A 108 12.80 -1.87 -4.52
CA THR A 108 14.01 -1.11 -4.16
C THR A 108 14.16 -0.84 -2.66
N ASN A 109 13.07 -0.61 -1.93
CA ASN A 109 13.14 -0.05 -0.58
C ASN A 109 12.24 -0.77 0.45
N ALA A 110 11.26 -1.58 0.02
CA ALA A 110 10.30 -2.21 0.94
C ALA A 110 9.85 -3.60 0.45
N PRO A 111 10.78 -4.57 0.32
CA PRO A 111 10.47 -5.88 -0.27
C PRO A 111 9.50 -6.70 0.59
N HIS A 112 9.42 -6.43 1.90
CA HIS A 112 8.45 -7.07 2.79
C HIS A 112 6.99 -6.79 2.41
N LEU A 113 6.71 -5.75 1.62
CA LEU A 113 5.35 -5.49 1.14
C LEU A 113 4.86 -6.55 0.13
N VAL A 114 5.77 -7.28 -0.51
CA VAL A 114 5.44 -8.36 -1.47
C VAL A 114 4.59 -9.45 -0.82
N ARG A 115 4.78 -9.73 0.48
CA ARG A 115 3.97 -10.74 1.19
C ARG A 115 2.48 -10.38 1.25
N TYR A 116 2.16 -9.10 1.40
CA TYR A 116 0.78 -8.62 1.45
C TYR A 116 0.14 -8.67 0.06
N LEU A 117 0.92 -8.40 -0.98
CA LEU A 117 0.49 -8.59 -2.36
C LEU A 117 0.25 -10.07 -2.68
N ALA A 118 1.16 -10.96 -2.25
CA ALA A 118 1.02 -12.40 -2.41
C ALA A 118 -0.24 -12.95 -1.72
N THR A 119 -0.47 -12.58 -0.46
CA THR A 119 -1.70 -12.96 0.25
C THR A 119 -2.96 -12.41 -0.41
N ALA A 120 -2.94 -11.15 -0.88
CA ALA A 120 -4.07 -10.57 -1.61
C ALA A 120 -4.41 -11.35 -2.89
N PHE A 121 -3.40 -11.79 -3.65
CA PHE A 121 -3.58 -12.62 -4.84
C PHE A 121 -4.11 -14.03 -4.52
N ILE A 122 -3.60 -14.69 -3.46
CA ILE A 122 -4.04 -16.03 -3.06
C ILE A 122 -5.53 -16.00 -2.67
N VAL A 123 -5.94 -14.97 -1.92
CA VAL A 123 -7.34 -14.82 -1.48
C VAL A 123 -8.24 -14.41 -2.64
N ASN A 124 -7.75 -13.63 -3.62
CA ASN A 124 -8.54 -13.13 -4.74
C ASN A 124 -8.41 -13.98 -6.02
N LYS A 125 -9.22 -15.04 -6.09
CA LYS A 125 -9.19 -16.02 -7.21
C LYS A 125 -9.58 -15.46 -8.59
N ARG A 126 -10.10 -14.23 -8.70
CA ARG A 126 -10.61 -13.65 -9.97
C ARG A 126 -9.51 -13.01 -10.84
N ARG A 127 -8.30 -12.81 -10.32
CA ARG A 127 -7.21 -12.03 -10.95
C ARG A 127 -6.07 -12.90 -11.50
N ARG A 128 -6.41 -14.05 -12.09
CA ARG A 128 -5.44 -15.08 -12.57
C ARG A 128 -4.39 -14.58 -13.57
N PRO A 129 -4.68 -13.68 -14.54
CA PRO A 129 -3.66 -13.19 -15.47
C PRO A 129 -2.55 -12.41 -14.76
N GLN A 130 -2.94 -11.44 -13.93
CA GLN A 130 -2.00 -10.60 -13.16
C GLN A 130 -1.18 -11.43 -12.16
N PHE A 131 -1.77 -12.50 -11.62
CA PHE A 131 -1.05 -13.44 -10.76
C PHE A 131 0.13 -14.10 -11.47
N LYS A 132 0.00 -14.49 -12.74
CA LYS A 132 1.12 -15.11 -13.50
C LYS A 132 2.30 -14.15 -13.65
N ASP A 133 2.02 -12.88 -13.90
CA ASP A 133 3.08 -11.87 -14.01
C ASP A 133 3.70 -11.57 -12.65
N PHE A 134 2.90 -11.56 -11.58
CA PHE A 134 3.39 -11.43 -10.21
C PHE A 134 4.32 -12.58 -9.79
N ILE A 135 4.06 -13.83 -10.20
CA ILE A 135 4.98 -14.95 -9.94
C ILE A 135 6.37 -14.70 -10.56
N LYS A 136 6.44 -14.09 -11.76
CA LYS A 136 7.73 -13.72 -12.38
C LYS A 136 8.47 -12.68 -11.54
N VAL A 137 7.75 -11.73 -10.93
CA VAL A 137 8.34 -10.73 -10.03
C VAL A 137 8.89 -11.41 -8.77
N ILE A 138 8.15 -12.33 -8.15
CA ILE A 138 8.66 -13.11 -7.01
C ILE A 138 9.95 -13.84 -7.40
N GLN A 139 9.98 -14.49 -8.57
CA GLN A 139 11.15 -15.21 -9.03
C GLN A 139 12.39 -14.31 -9.19
N GLN A 140 12.20 -13.07 -9.66
CA GLN A 140 13.29 -12.09 -9.76
C GLN A 140 13.79 -11.63 -8.38
N GLU A 141 12.89 -11.50 -7.40
CA GLU A 141 13.18 -10.97 -6.06
C GLU A 141 13.63 -12.04 -5.04
N GLN A 142 13.61 -13.33 -5.38
CA GLN A 142 13.96 -14.45 -4.48
C GLN A 142 15.32 -14.32 -3.79
N ASN A 143 16.30 -13.68 -4.46
CA ASN A 143 17.63 -13.47 -3.91
C ASN A 143 17.69 -12.31 -2.91
N SER A 144 16.75 -11.37 -3.01
CA SER A 144 16.71 -10.14 -2.21
C SER A 144 15.88 -10.33 -0.92
N TYR A 145 14.77 -11.05 -1.01
CA TYR A 145 13.85 -11.22 0.11
C TYR A 145 13.22 -12.62 0.14
N LYS A 146 13.22 -13.22 1.34
CA LYS A 146 12.63 -14.55 1.60
C LYS A 146 11.58 -14.43 2.69
N ASP A 147 10.39 -14.94 2.41
CA ASP A 147 9.26 -15.05 3.34
C ASP A 147 8.55 -16.39 3.06
N PRO A 148 8.02 -17.10 4.07
CA PRO A 148 7.35 -18.38 3.87
C PRO A 148 6.24 -18.33 2.82
N ILE A 149 5.52 -17.21 2.69
CA ILE A 149 4.41 -17.08 1.72
C ILE A 149 4.96 -16.94 0.30
N THR A 150 6.05 -16.19 0.10
CA THR A 150 6.68 -16.05 -1.22
C THR A 150 7.43 -17.32 -1.62
N GLU A 151 7.97 -18.04 -0.64
CA GLU A 151 8.60 -19.35 -0.82
C GLU A 151 7.57 -20.43 -1.16
N PHE A 152 6.45 -20.49 -0.45
CA PHE A 152 5.32 -21.35 -0.78
C PHE A 152 4.88 -21.15 -2.25
N LEU A 153 4.68 -19.90 -2.67
CA LEU A 153 4.31 -19.59 -4.06
C LEU A 153 5.39 -20.01 -5.06
N THR A 154 6.67 -19.88 -4.69
CA THR A 154 7.80 -20.35 -5.49
C THR A 154 7.78 -21.87 -5.64
N CYS A 155 7.62 -22.60 -4.54
CA CYS A 155 7.57 -24.06 -4.54
C CYS A 155 6.43 -24.57 -5.42
N VAL A 156 5.24 -23.99 -5.28
CA VAL A 156 4.04 -24.42 -6.02
C VAL A 156 4.09 -24.06 -7.51
N TYR A 157 4.51 -22.83 -7.87
CA TYR A 157 4.36 -22.32 -9.24
C TYR A 157 5.65 -22.26 -10.06
N VAL A 158 6.82 -22.35 -9.44
CA VAL A 158 8.12 -22.31 -10.12
C VAL A 158 8.79 -23.68 -10.06
N ASN A 159 8.93 -24.25 -8.85
CA ASN A 159 9.66 -25.50 -8.66
C ASN A 159 8.78 -26.75 -8.85
N TYR A 160 7.46 -26.60 -8.76
CA TYR A 160 6.48 -27.70 -8.74
C TYR A 160 6.78 -28.74 -7.64
N ASP A 161 7.35 -28.27 -6.53
CA ASP A 161 7.69 -29.07 -5.36
C ASP A 161 6.58 -28.91 -4.31
N PHE A 162 5.71 -29.92 -4.23
CA PHE A 162 4.56 -29.91 -3.32
C PHE A 162 4.94 -30.35 -1.90
N ASP A 163 5.99 -31.15 -1.74
CA ASP A 163 6.46 -31.60 -0.43
C ASP A 163 7.12 -30.41 0.29
N GLY A 164 7.99 -29.68 -0.39
CA GLY A 164 8.58 -28.45 0.13
C GLY A 164 7.55 -27.33 0.36
N ALA A 165 6.47 -27.29 -0.44
CA ALA A 165 5.37 -26.36 -0.22
C ALA A 165 4.51 -26.68 1.01
N GLN A 166 4.53 -27.93 1.49
CA GLN A 166 3.81 -28.32 2.70
C GLN A 166 4.60 -28.00 3.98
N GLU A 167 5.92 -27.98 3.89
CA GLU A 167 6.84 -27.75 5.01
C GLU A 167 7.23 -26.27 5.23
N THR A 168 6.85 -25.39 4.31
CA THR A 168 7.11 -23.93 4.36
C THR A 168 6.22 -23.21 5.37
#